data_AF-A0A9P6XVH3-F1
#
_entry.id   AF-A0A9P6XVH3-F1
#
_cell.length_a   1.000
_cell.length_b   1.000
_cell.length_c   1.000
_cell.angle_alpha   90.00
_cell.angle_beta   90.00
_cell.angle_gamma   90.00
#
_symmetry.space_group_name_H-M   'P 1'
#
loop_
_entity.id
_entity.type
_entity.pdbx_description
1 polymer ?
#
loop_
_entity_poly.entity_id
_entity_poly.type
_entity_poly.pdbx_seq_one_letter_code
_entity_poly.pdbx_strand_id
1 'polypeptide(L)'
;MIPATNIDLLMKGERSLMIENTFKCASCGHELEGQILRQSLDEAHSKYAAGMAYIKQKRDYIRGGQQLEALTKKSGHKKGDIHSLHSIRFNSYIPLMNCMRYNGNLKGAIEANKSILSLMEQYATVGGLPSNTSEHSDYWQNLGELCEKMANESSSAILEKKWLKEARHAFVQALNIRAVTFGKTHLKTQHIQQSIDKIKL
;
A
#
# COMPACT_ATOMS: atom_id res chain seq x y z
N MET A 1 -6.83 9.02 -17.04
CA MET A 1 -6.74 8.60 -15.63
C MET A 1 -8.05 7.94 -15.23
N ILE A 2 -8.03 6.65 -14.89
CA ILE A 2 -9.20 5.86 -14.48
C ILE A 2 -9.44 6.07 -12.98
N PRO A 3 -10.53 6.69 -12.51
CA PRO A 3 -10.63 7.22 -11.14
C PRO A 3 -10.70 6.16 -10.05
N ALA A 4 -10.67 6.61 -8.80
CA ALA A 4 -10.96 5.79 -7.64
C ALA A 4 -12.35 5.14 -7.77
N THR A 5 -12.48 3.87 -7.35
CA THR A 5 -13.79 3.21 -7.27
C THR A 5 -14.60 3.85 -6.16
N ASN A 6 -15.77 4.41 -6.48
CA ASN A 6 -16.69 4.95 -5.47
C ASN A 6 -17.17 3.82 -4.53
N ILE A 7 -17.20 4.08 -3.22
CA ILE A 7 -17.64 3.14 -2.20
C ILE A 7 -19.08 2.66 -2.41
N ASP A 8 -19.94 3.52 -2.96
CA ASP A 8 -21.32 3.17 -3.29
C ASP A 8 -21.40 2.13 -4.41
N LEU A 9 -20.46 2.18 -5.38
CA LEU A 9 -20.35 1.20 -6.47
C LEU A 9 -19.80 -0.14 -5.97
N LEU A 10 -18.93 -0.12 -4.95
CA LEU A 10 -18.46 -1.34 -4.26
C LEU A 10 -19.58 -1.98 -3.42
N MET A 11 -20.37 -1.16 -2.71
CA MET A 11 -21.44 -1.59 -1.82
C MET A 11 -22.67 -2.15 -2.56
N LYS A 12 -22.98 -1.60 -3.74
CA LYS A 12 -24.13 -2.05 -4.54
C LYS A 12 -23.89 -3.33 -5.34
N GLY A 13 -22.65 -3.83 -5.40
CA GLY A 13 -22.30 -5.00 -6.21
C GLY A 13 -22.55 -4.81 -7.73
N GLU A 14 -22.93 -3.61 -8.15
CA GLU A 14 -23.23 -3.32 -9.54
C GLU A 14 -21.92 -3.20 -10.31
N ARG A 15 -21.75 -4.07 -11.31
CA ARG A 15 -20.75 -3.92 -12.38
C ARG A 15 -21.13 -2.74 -13.30
N SER A 16 -21.43 -1.57 -12.74
CA SER A 16 -22.06 -0.43 -13.44
C SER A 16 -21.11 0.38 -14.33
N LEU A 17 -19.84 -0.01 -14.46
CA LEU A 17 -18.95 0.58 -15.47
C LEU A 17 -19.24 0.05 -16.90
N MET A 18 -20.24 -0.81 -17.08
CA MET A 18 -20.44 -1.61 -18.29
C MET A 18 -21.39 -1.00 -19.34
N ILE A 19 -22.08 0.12 -19.06
CA ILE A 19 -23.21 0.58 -19.90
C ILE A 19 -22.88 1.80 -20.79
N GLU A 20 -21.86 2.60 -20.48
CA GLU A 20 -21.59 3.85 -21.21
C GLU A 20 -20.38 3.75 -22.17
N ASN A 21 -20.49 4.37 -23.35
CA ASN A 21 -19.42 4.43 -24.37
C ASN A 21 -18.24 5.30 -23.93
N THR A 22 -18.46 6.20 -22.97
CA THR A 22 -17.46 7.09 -22.39
C THR A 22 -17.64 7.11 -20.88
N PHE A 23 -16.53 7.24 -20.18
CA PHE A 23 -16.48 7.33 -18.73
C PHE A 23 -15.92 8.69 -18.33
N LYS A 24 -16.59 9.38 -17.41
CA LYS A 24 -16.18 10.70 -16.92
C LYS A 24 -15.70 10.63 -15.48
N CYS A 25 -14.47 11.09 -15.23
CA CYS A 25 -13.95 11.20 -13.87
C CYS A 25 -14.75 12.25 -13.08
N ALA A 26 -15.32 11.85 -11.94
CA ALA A 26 -16.11 12.74 -11.09
C ALA A 26 -15.28 13.89 -10.48
N SER A 27 -13.97 13.73 -10.30
CA SER A 27 -13.11 14.73 -9.68
C SER A 27 -12.57 15.77 -10.66
N CYS A 28 -12.14 15.35 -11.86
CA CYS A 28 -11.48 16.25 -12.81
C CYS A 28 -12.24 16.41 -14.14
N GLY A 29 -13.40 15.78 -14.30
CA GLY A 29 -14.22 15.87 -15.51
C GLY A 29 -13.62 15.24 -16.76
N HIS A 30 -12.44 14.62 -16.68
CA HIS A 30 -11.81 13.96 -17.82
C HIS A 30 -12.66 12.81 -18.34
N GLU A 31 -12.85 12.77 -19.66
CA GLU A 31 -13.59 11.72 -20.35
C GLU A 31 -12.62 10.72 -21.00
N LEU A 32 -12.94 9.44 -20.87
CA LEU A 32 -12.18 8.32 -21.42
C LEU A 32 -13.13 7.39 -22.16
N GLU A 33 -12.76 6.93 -23.34
CA GLU A 33 -13.57 5.92 -24.06
C GLU A 33 -13.65 4.62 -23.26
N GLY A 34 -14.84 4.03 -23.23
CA GLY A 34 -15.12 2.81 -22.47
C GLY A 34 -14.23 1.63 -22.89
N GLN A 35 -13.85 1.53 -24.17
CA GLN A 35 -12.92 0.51 -24.66
C GLN A 35 -11.51 0.68 -24.07
N ILE A 36 -10.99 1.92 -24.04
CA ILE A 36 -9.67 2.22 -23.46
C ILE A 36 -9.68 1.93 -21.96
N LEU A 37 -10.77 2.27 -21.27
CA LEU A 37 -10.98 1.95 -19.86
C LEU A 37 -10.92 0.43 -19.61
N ARG A 38 -11.72 -0.34 -20.34
CA ARG A 38 -11.79 -1.80 -20.22
C ARG A 38 -10.44 -2.45 -20.47
N GLN A 39 -9.79 -2.10 -21.59
CA GLN A 39 -8.47 -2.64 -21.90
C GLN A 39 -7.47 -2.36 -20.78
N SER A 40 -7.46 -1.13 -20.27
CA SER A 40 -6.52 -0.74 -19.22
C SER A 40 -6.80 -1.46 -17.89
N LEU A 41 -8.07 -1.69 -17.55
CA LEU A 41 -8.47 -2.48 -16.39
C LEU A 41 -8.16 -3.97 -16.55
N ASP A 42 -8.44 -4.56 -17.72
CA ASP A 42 -8.18 -5.96 -18.01
C ASP A 42 -6.68 -6.26 -18.00
N GLU A 43 -5.85 -5.37 -18.56
CA GLU A 43 -4.39 -5.45 -18.46
C GLU A 43 -3.92 -5.40 -17.01
N ALA A 44 -4.53 -4.53 -16.19
CA ALA A 44 -4.20 -4.40 -14.79
C ALA A 44 -4.55 -5.66 -13.99
N HIS A 45 -5.77 -6.18 -14.20
CA HIS A 45 -6.25 -7.41 -13.60
C HIS A 45 -5.39 -8.60 -14.01
N SER A 46 -5.01 -8.68 -15.29
CA SER A 46 -4.14 -9.74 -15.80
C SER A 46 -2.75 -9.70 -15.15
N LYS A 47 -2.14 -8.52 -15.00
CA LYS A 47 -0.85 -8.36 -14.31
C LYS A 47 -0.94 -8.70 -12.83
N TYR A 48 -1.99 -8.24 -12.16
CA TYR A 48 -2.21 -8.56 -10.76
C TYR A 48 -2.36 -10.08 -10.56
N ALA A 49 -3.22 -10.71 -11.35
CA ALA A 49 -3.44 -12.16 -11.31
C ALA A 49 -2.15 -12.93 -11.62
N ALA A 50 -1.38 -12.52 -12.63
CA ALA A 50 -0.09 -13.12 -12.95
C ALA A 50 0.91 -13.00 -11.79
N GLY A 51 1.03 -11.80 -11.19
CA GLY A 51 1.88 -11.59 -10.02
C GLY A 51 1.50 -12.49 -8.85
N MET A 52 0.20 -12.58 -8.54
CA MET A 52 -0.31 -13.45 -7.49
C MET A 52 -0.11 -14.94 -7.79
N ALA A 53 -0.22 -15.36 -9.05
CA ALA A 53 0.04 -16.74 -9.47
C ALA A 53 1.51 -17.12 -9.28
N TYR A 54 2.46 -16.25 -9.68
CA TYR A 54 3.88 -16.46 -9.43
C TYR A 54 4.18 -16.64 -7.93
N ILE A 55 3.57 -15.80 -7.08
CA ILE A 55 3.76 -15.85 -5.64
C ILE A 55 3.16 -17.13 -5.04
N LYS A 56 1.87 -17.38 -5.26
CA LYS A 56 1.12 -18.43 -4.56
C LYS A 56 1.41 -19.84 -5.09
N GLN A 57 1.57 -19.98 -6.40
CA GLN A 57 1.72 -21.30 -7.04
C GLN A 57 3.18 -21.66 -7.24
N LYS A 58 4.02 -20.70 -7.62
CA LYS A 58 5.42 -20.95 -7.99
C LYS A 58 6.43 -20.54 -6.92
N ARG A 59 5.99 -19.82 -5.88
CA ARG A 59 6.87 -19.19 -4.87
C ARG A 59 7.99 -18.33 -5.50
N ASP A 60 7.73 -17.79 -6.68
CA ASP A 60 8.66 -16.96 -7.44
C ASP A 60 8.39 -15.49 -7.12
N TYR A 61 9.00 -15.02 -6.03
CA TYR A 61 8.84 -13.65 -5.54
C TYR A 61 9.53 -12.61 -6.44
N ILE A 62 10.51 -13.02 -7.26
CA ILE A 62 11.19 -12.11 -8.20
C ILE A 62 10.24 -11.77 -9.35
N ARG A 63 9.74 -12.77 -10.07
CA ARG A 63 8.81 -12.54 -11.19
C ARG A 63 7.47 -12.02 -10.70
N GLY A 64 6.99 -12.50 -9.56
CA GLY A 64 5.79 -11.97 -8.91
C GLY A 64 5.92 -10.48 -8.59
N GLY A 65 7.05 -10.08 -8.00
CA GLY A 65 7.36 -8.68 -7.73
C GLY A 65 7.39 -7.81 -8.99
N GLN A 66 8.02 -8.27 -10.07
CA GLN A 66 8.08 -7.51 -11.34
C GLN A 66 6.70 -7.21 -11.93
N GLN A 67 5.77 -8.19 -11.89
CA GLN A 67 4.40 -7.99 -12.38
C GLN A 67 3.63 -6.96 -11.55
N LEU A 68 3.76 -7.02 -10.23
CA LEU A 68 3.09 -6.09 -9.30
C LEU A 68 3.71 -4.70 -9.34
N GLU A 69 5.03 -4.59 -9.48
CA GLU A 69 5.72 -3.31 -9.57
C GLU A 69 5.31 -2.51 -10.82
N ALA A 70 4.99 -3.20 -11.91
CA ALA A 70 4.46 -2.56 -13.12
C ALA A 70 3.09 -1.88 -12.90
N LEU A 71 2.34 -2.26 -11.86
CA LEU A 71 1.07 -1.63 -11.47
C LEU A 71 1.28 -0.43 -10.53
N THR A 72 2.33 -0.46 -9.72
CA THR A 72 2.60 0.57 -8.71
C THR A 72 3.43 1.74 -9.25
N LYS A 73 4.36 1.49 -10.20
CA LYS A 73 5.25 2.52 -10.76
C LYS A 73 4.63 3.43 -11.83
N LYS A 74 3.51 3.06 -12.46
CA LYS A 74 2.88 3.92 -13.48
C LYS A 74 2.29 5.16 -12.84
N SER A 75 2.82 6.33 -13.15
CA SER A 75 2.25 7.61 -12.69
C SER A 75 0.91 7.83 -13.38
N GLY A 76 -0.16 8.04 -12.61
CA GLY A 76 -1.55 8.07 -13.12
C GLY A 76 -1.88 9.22 -14.08
N HIS A 77 -0.88 9.96 -14.57
CA HIS A 77 -1.06 11.22 -15.29
C HIS A 77 -1.27 11.06 -16.80
N LYS A 78 -1.09 9.86 -17.38
CA LYS A 78 -1.37 9.64 -18.82
C LYS A 78 -2.81 9.17 -19.06
N LYS A 79 -3.32 9.43 -20.26
CA LYS A 79 -4.61 8.88 -20.73
C LYS A 79 -4.51 7.35 -20.75
N GLY A 80 -5.51 6.65 -20.22
CA GLY A 80 -5.50 5.19 -20.03
C GLY A 80 -4.84 4.69 -18.73
N ASP A 81 -4.04 5.50 -18.02
CA ASP A 81 -3.44 5.01 -16.76
C ASP A 81 -4.46 4.93 -15.62
N ILE A 82 -4.21 3.97 -14.74
CA ILE A 82 -5.00 3.72 -13.53
C ILE A 82 -4.67 4.76 -12.47
N HIS A 83 -5.69 5.41 -11.91
CA HIS A 83 -5.53 6.37 -10.82
C HIS A 83 -4.85 5.73 -9.61
N SER A 84 -4.04 6.50 -8.88
CA SER A 84 -3.30 6.03 -7.70
C SER A 84 -4.23 5.38 -6.66
N LEU A 85 -5.38 6.01 -6.40
CA LEU A 85 -6.47 5.53 -5.54
C LEU A 85 -7.39 4.45 -6.16
N HIS A 86 -6.98 3.78 -7.24
CA HIS A 86 -7.71 2.60 -7.70
C HIS A 86 -7.34 1.41 -6.81
N SER A 87 -8.34 0.62 -6.41
CA SER A 87 -8.17 -0.51 -5.48
C SER A 87 -7.11 -1.51 -5.94
N ILE A 88 -7.02 -1.81 -7.25
CA ILE A 88 -6.01 -2.73 -7.78
C ILE A 88 -4.57 -2.29 -7.50
N ARG A 89 -4.29 -0.98 -7.52
CA ARG A 89 -2.96 -0.45 -7.21
C ARG A 89 -2.69 -0.61 -5.72
N PHE A 90 -3.63 -0.17 -4.89
CA PHE A 90 -3.53 -0.35 -3.44
C PHE A 90 -3.29 -1.81 -3.06
N ASN A 91 -4.11 -2.73 -3.59
CA ASN A 91 -4.04 -4.17 -3.33
C ASN A 91 -2.74 -4.82 -3.85
N SER A 92 -2.03 -4.18 -4.77
CA SER A 92 -0.75 -4.68 -5.29
C SER A 92 0.45 -4.35 -4.41
N TYR A 93 0.37 -3.31 -3.57
CA TYR A 93 1.51 -2.88 -2.75
C TYR A 93 1.89 -3.87 -1.65
N ILE A 94 0.92 -4.49 -0.98
CA ILE A 94 1.19 -5.47 0.09
C ILE A 94 1.95 -6.70 -0.45
N PRO A 95 1.46 -7.41 -1.48
CA PRO A 95 2.20 -8.53 -2.04
C PRO A 95 3.53 -8.09 -2.66
N LEU A 96 3.62 -6.88 -3.24
CA LEU A 96 4.89 -6.33 -3.74
C LEU A 96 5.91 -6.12 -2.61
N MET A 97 5.50 -5.50 -1.50
CA MET A 97 6.33 -5.31 -0.31
C MET A 97 6.85 -6.66 0.19
N ASN A 98 5.98 -7.67 0.27
CA ASN A 98 6.38 -9.01 0.69
C ASN A 98 7.38 -9.64 -0.29
N CYS A 99 7.18 -9.52 -1.60
CA CYS A 99 8.17 -9.95 -2.59
C CYS A 99 9.52 -9.28 -2.38
N MET A 100 9.53 -7.96 -2.14
CA MET A 100 10.76 -7.21 -1.86
C MET A 100 11.46 -7.71 -0.59
N ARG A 101 10.70 -8.00 0.48
CA ARG A 101 11.24 -8.61 1.71
C ARG A 101 11.88 -9.98 1.46
N TYR A 102 11.18 -10.87 0.74
CA TYR A 102 11.67 -12.23 0.46
C TYR A 102 12.93 -12.22 -0.42
N ASN A 103 13.06 -11.23 -1.30
CA ASN A 103 14.23 -11.08 -2.17
C ASN A 103 15.38 -10.28 -1.51
N GLY A 104 15.31 -9.96 -0.22
CA GLY A 104 16.32 -9.18 0.48
C GLY A 104 16.37 -7.69 0.11
N ASN A 105 15.44 -7.20 -0.70
CA ASN A 105 15.35 -5.79 -1.06
C ASN A 105 14.57 -5.01 0.02
N LEU A 106 15.19 -4.82 1.18
CA LEU A 106 14.56 -4.11 2.30
C LEU A 106 14.24 -2.65 1.97
N LYS A 107 15.07 -1.96 1.18
CA LYS A 107 14.80 -0.57 0.76
C LYS A 107 13.52 -0.50 -0.05
N GLY A 108 13.35 -1.40 -1.02
CA GLY A 108 12.12 -1.49 -1.80
C GLY A 108 10.91 -1.76 -0.91
N ALA A 109 11.02 -2.68 0.05
CA ALA A 109 9.92 -2.99 0.97
C ALA A 109 9.52 -1.76 1.82
N ILE A 110 10.48 -0.99 2.30
CA ILE A 110 10.25 0.28 3.03
C ILE A 110 9.50 1.27 2.15
N GLU A 111 9.95 1.49 0.91
CA GLU A 111 9.30 2.42 -0.03
C GLU A 111 7.88 1.97 -0.42
N ALA A 112 7.67 0.66 -0.60
CA ALA A 112 6.34 0.11 -0.84
C ALA A 112 5.42 0.34 0.36
N ASN A 113 5.89 0.14 1.59
CA ASN A 113 5.10 0.39 2.79
C ASN A 113 4.79 1.88 3.00
N LYS A 114 5.77 2.78 2.75
CA LYS A 114 5.54 4.24 2.75
C LYS A 114 4.49 4.65 1.72
N SER A 115 4.47 4.00 0.55
CA SER A 115 3.44 4.22 -0.46
C SER A 115 2.04 3.77 0.01
N ILE A 116 1.94 2.64 0.74
CA ILE A 116 0.68 2.20 1.35
C ILE A 116 0.16 3.25 2.34
N LEU A 117 1.03 3.71 3.26
CA LEU A 117 0.67 4.72 4.26
C LEU A 117 0.17 6.01 3.60
N SER A 118 0.89 6.51 2.58
CA SER A 118 0.47 7.70 1.83
C SER A 118 -0.89 7.51 1.13
N LEU A 119 -1.15 6.32 0.57
CA LEU A 119 -2.46 6.02 -0.02
C LEU A 119 -3.57 5.95 1.02
N MET A 120 -3.31 5.38 2.20
CA MET A 120 -4.29 5.35 3.29
C MET A 120 -4.64 6.75 3.79
N GLU A 121 -3.65 7.64 3.92
CA GLU A 121 -3.87 9.05 4.24
C GLU A 121 -4.72 9.76 3.17
N GLN A 122 -4.46 9.49 1.89
CA GLN A 122 -5.28 10.01 0.80
C GLN A 122 -6.71 9.46 0.82
N TYR A 123 -6.92 8.17 1.12
CA TYR A 123 -8.26 7.62 1.28
C TYR A 123 -8.99 8.20 2.50
N ALA A 124 -8.27 8.51 3.58
CA ALA A 124 -8.88 9.13 4.74
C ALA A 124 -9.30 10.58 4.49
N THR A 125 -8.50 11.33 3.72
CA THR A 125 -8.74 12.75 3.42
C THR A 125 -9.71 12.98 2.27
N VAL A 126 -9.63 12.17 1.21
CA VAL A 126 -10.42 12.33 -0.03
C VAL A 126 -11.52 11.29 -0.16
N GLY A 127 -11.26 10.06 0.29
CA GLY A 127 -12.18 8.92 0.12
C GLY A 127 -13.19 8.75 1.26
N GLY A 128 -13.12 9.56 2.31
CA GLY A 128 -14.03 9.49 3.46
C GLY A 128 -13.83 8.26 4.37
N LEU A 129 -12.70 7.55 4.26
CA LEU A 129 -12.38 6.46 5.17
C LEU A 129 -11.91 7.00 6.54
N PRO A 130 -12.10 6.25 7.63
CA PRO A 130 -11.56 6.64 8.93
C PRO A 130 -10.03 6.77 8.89
N SER A 131 -9.50 7.82 9.52
CA SER A 131 -8.05 8.05 9.60
C SER A 131 -7.32 7.08 10.53
N ASN A 132 -8.03 6.56 11.54
CA ASN A 132 -7.50 5.62 12.53
C ASN A 132 -8.18 4.26 12.38
N THR A 133 -7.52 3.34 11.69
CA THR A 133 -7.94 1.94 11.58
C THR A 133 -6.86 1.01 12.11
N SER A 134 -7.25 -0.21 12.51
CA SER A 134 -6.29 -1.24 12.90
C SER A 134 -5.26 -1.51 11.81
N GLU A 135 -5.70 -1.56 10.56
CA GLU A 135 -4.90 -1.78 9.36
C GLU A 135 -3.88 -0.67 9.18
N HIS A 136 -4.28 0.59 9.39
CA HIS A 136 -3.35 1.72 9.33
C HIS A 136 -2.22 1.55 10.36
N SER A 137 -2.56 1.12 11.58
CA SER A 137 -1.56 0.84 12.62
C SER A 137 -0.63 -0.33 12.26
N ASP A 138 -1.14 -1.35 11.55
CA ASP A 138 -0.34 -2.51 11.15
C ASP A 138 0.70 -2.14 10.09
N TYR A 139 0.40 -1.21 9.17
CA TYR A 139 1.39 -0.70 8.23
C TYR A 139 2.45 0.19 8.89
N TRP A 140 2.08 0.95 9.92
CA TRP A 140 3.07 1.68 10.72
C TRP A 140 3.97 0.72 11.51
N GLN A 141 3.43 -0.35 12.10
CA GLN A 141 4.23 -1.40 12.73
C GLN A 141 5.18 -2.06 11.72
N ASN A 142 4.67 -2.47 10.55
CA ASN A 142 5.48 -3.08 9.49
C ASN A 142 6.64 -2.15 9.06
N LEU A 143 6.39 -0.84 8.94
CA LEU A 143 7.46 0.12 8.64
C LEU A 143 8.52 0.14 9.73
N GLY A 144 8.10 0.13 11.00
CA GLY A 144 9.00 0.06 12.16
C GLY A 144 9.92 -1.16 12.09
N GLU A 145 9.34 -2.34 11.90
CA GLU A 145 10.08 -3.61 11.81
C GLU A 145 11.03 -3.65 10.60
N LEU A 146 10.62 -3.12 9.45
CA LEU A 146 11.46 -3.02 8.27
C LEU A 146 12.66 -2.09 8.49
N CYS A 147 12.44 -0.96 9.14
CA CYS A 147 13.50 0.00 9.48
C CYS A 147 14.45 -0.57 10.54
N GLU A 148 13.98 -1.29 11.57
CA GLU A 148 14.86 -2.00 12.51
C GLU A 148 15.70 -3.04 11.79
N LYS A 149 15.11 -3.82 10.89
CA LYS A 149 15.86 -4.81 10.12
C LYS A 149 16.92 -4.15 9.23
N MET A 150 16.60 -3.02 8.60
CA MET A 150 17.56 -2.23 7.83
C MET A 150 18.69 -1.65 8.71
N ALA A 151 18.38 -1.25 9.94
CA ALA A 151 19.39 -0.80 10.90
C ALA A 151 20.36 -1.93 11.24
N ASN A 152 19.85 -3.14 11.51
CA ASN A 152 20.66 -4.32 11.83
C ASN A 152 21.55 -4.78 10.66
N GLU A 153 21.13 -4.55 9.42
CA GLU A 153 21.91 -4.85 8.21
C GLU A 153 22.85 -3.69 7.80
N SER A 154 22.80 -2.54 8.48
CA SER A 154 23.63 -1.39 8.16
C SER A 154 25.05 -1.56 8.69
N SER A 155 26.04 -1.40 7.81
CA SER A 155 27.46 -1.43 8.19
C SER A 155 27.97 -0.12 8.81
N SER A 156 27.16 0.95 8.78
CA SER A 156 27.52 2.27 9.28
C SER A 156 26.65 2.63 10.49
N ALA A 157 27.30 2.98 11.61
CA ALA A 157 26.62 3.45 12.82
C ALA A 157 25.73 4.68 12.57
N ILE A 158 26.09 5.54 11.61
CA ILE A 158 25.27 6.70 11.23
C ILE A 158 23.97 6.25 10.55
N LEU A 159 24.08 5.28 9.63
CA LEU A 159 22.91 4.73 8.94
C LEU A 159 22.04 3.91 9.88
N GLU A 160 22.65 3.10 10.74
CA GLU A 160 21.96 2.37 11.80
C GLU A 160 21.12 3.32 12.67
N LYS A 161 21.74 4.37 13.22
CA LYS A 161 21.04 5.38 14.03
C LYS A 161 19.91 6.07 13.26
N LYS A 162 20.11 6.38 11.98
CA LYS A 162 19.06 6.94 11.12
C LYS A 162 17.87 5.99 11.03
N TRP A 163 18.11 4.71 10.74
CA TRP A 163 17.05 3.72 10.57
C TRP A 163 16.34 3.41 11.89
N LEU A 164 17.05 3.35 13.02
CA LEU A 164 16.45 3.23 14.35
C LEU A 164 15.55 4.42 14.68
N LYS A 165 15.93 5.64 14.27
CA LYS A 165 15.07 6.82 14.42
C LYS A 165 13.80 6.72 13.58
N GLU A 166 13.91 6.28 12.32
CA GLU A 166 12.74 6.03 11.47
C GLU A 166 11.85 4.92 12.04
N ALA A 167 12.43 3.84 12.56
CA ALA A 167 11.70 2.75 13.20
C ALA A 167 10.92 3.22 14.43
N ARG A 168 11.57 3.98 15.32
CA ARG A 168 10.93 4.54 16.52
C ARG A 168 9.78 5.45 16.15
N HIS A 169 9.96 6.31 15.15
CA HIS A 169 8.88 7.17 14.67
C HIS A 169 7.68 6.35 14.19
N ALA A 170 7.92 5.32 13.38
CA ALA A 170 6.87 4.46 12.86
C ALA A 170 6.11 3.72 13.98
N PHE A 171 6.82 3.16 14.97
CA PHE A 171 6.18 2.53 16.12
C PHE A 171 5.37 3.52 16.96
N VAL A 172 5.84 4.76 17.14
CA VAL A 172 5.05 5.80 17.84
C VAL A 172 3.74 6.09 17.10
N GLN A 173 3.75 6.17 15.77
CA GLN A 173 2.52 6.32 14.99
C GLN A 173 1.59 5.12 15.16
N ALA A 174 2.12 3.89 15.08
CA ALA A 174 1.36 2.68 15.33
C ALA A 174 0.72 2.67 16.74
N LEU A 175 1.47 3.09 17.76
CA LEU A 175 1.00 3.15 19.15
C LEU A 175 -0.16 4.13 19.29
N ASN A 176 -0.05 5.33 18.71
CA ASN A 176 -1.08 6.36 18.77
C ASN A 176 -2.40 5.85 18.17
N ILE A 177 -2.32 5.20 17.00
CA ILE A 177 -3.51 4.64 16.34
C ILE A 177 -4.09 3.50 17.17
N ARG A 178 -3.26 2.56 17.67
CA ARG A 178 -3.72 1.41 18.47
C ARG A 178 -4.32 1.80 19.81
N ALA A 179 -3.81 2.84 20.44
CA ALA A 179 -4.38 3.38 21.68
C ALA A 179 -5.83 3.85 21.47
N VAL A 180 -6.15 4.36 20.27
CA VAL A 180 -7.51 4.76 19.89
C VAL A 180 -8.35 3.55 19.49
N THR A 181 -7.83 2.65 18.65
CA THR A 181 -8.63 1.56 18.07
C THR A 181 -8.84 0.38 19.01
N PHE A 182 -7.86 0.04 19.86
CA PHE A 182 -7.92 -1.11 20.78
C PHE A 182 -7.89 -0.70 22.26
N GLY A 183 -7.45 0.53 22.57
CA GLY A 183 -7.20 0.98 23.93
C GLY A 183 -5.75 0.78 24.39
N LYS A 184 -5.34 1.55 25.41
CA LYS A 184 -3.95 1.58 25.92
C LYS A 184 -3.52 0.28 26.61
N THR A 185 -4.44 -0.44 27.22
CA THR A 185 -4.17 -1.67 28.00
C THR A 185 -4.21 -2.94 27.15
N HIS A 186 -4.60 -2.84 25.88
CA HIS A 186 -4.69 -3.98 24.99
C HIS A 186 -3.31 -4.55 24.65
N LEU A 187 -3.19 -5.88 24.60
CA LEU A 187 -1.91 -6.58 24.38
C LEU A 187 -1.19 -6.13 23.11
N LYS A 188 -1.92 -5.93 22.00
CA LYS A 188 -1.34 -5.42 20.74
C LYS A 188 -0.77 -4.00 20.86
N THR A 189 -1.34 -3.18 21.74
CA THR A 189 -0.87 -1.81 22.00
C THR A 189 0.39 -1.85 22.86
N GLN A 190 0.37 -2.66 23.92
CA GLN A 190 1.53 -2.88 24.79
C GLN A 190 2.73 -3.47 24.05
N HIS A 191 2.50 -4.36 23.07
CA HIS A 191 3.57 -4.91 22.25
C HIS A 191 4.33 -3.83 21.46
N ILE A 192 3.63 -2.83 20.91
CA ILE A 192 4.29 -1.70 20.23
C ILE A 192 5.12 -0.87 21.21
N GLN A 193 4.59 -0.63 22.41
CA GLN A 193 5.34 0.09 23.45
C GLN A 193 6.66 -0.63 23.77
N GLN A 194 6.62 -1.95 23.92
CA GLN A 194 7.84 -2.76 24.12
C GLN A 194 8.84 -2.62 22.97
N SER A 195 8.38 -2.52 21.71
CA SER A 195 9.27 -2.28 20.57
C SER A 195 9.91 -0.88 20.63
N ILE A 196 9.16 0.14 21.04
CA ILE A 196 9.70 1.50 21.24
C ILE A 196 10.79 1.49 22.32
N ASP A 197 10.54 0.82 23.44
CA ASP A 197 11.45 0.80 24.60
C ASP A 197 12.75 0.04 24.32
N LYS A 198 12.75 -0.89 23.35
CA LYS A 198 13.93 -1.63 22.91
C LYS A 198 14.88 -0.79 22.04
N ILE A 199 14.38 0.22 21.34
CA ILE A 199 15.20 1.06 20.46
C ILE A 199 16.06 2.01 21.31
N LYS A 200 17.38 1.76 21.32
CA LYS A 200 18.39 2.64 21.91
C LYS A 200 18.98 3.54 20.82
N LEU A 201 18.87 4.86 20.96
CA LEU A 201 19.34 5.87 19.99
C LEU A 201 20.72 6.45 20.34
#